data_AF-A0A849ERI5-F1
#
_entry.id   AF-A0A849ERI5-F1
#
_cell.length_a   1.000
_cell.length_b   1.000
_cell.length_c   1.000
_cell.angle_alpha   90.00
_cell.angle_beta   90.00
_cell.angle_gamma   90.00
#
_symmetry.space_group_name_H-M   'P 1'
#
loop_
_entity.id
_entity.type
_entity.pdbx_description
1 polymer ?
#
loop_
_entity_poly.entity_id
_entity_poly.type
_entity_poly.pdbx_seq_one_letter_code
_entity_poly.pdbx_strand_id
1 'polypeptide(L)'
;MSLGLIVKTGRILTARLLMGDPIEGITHCAIGEGDATFTDPLNPPAPEIEQTALKNERARKKYYKRTFLEEDPEGVLIVNGIHYIETTEETRVIGVFFRFEENEANGITIREYGFFGGNVAFLDGLQSDYAADGLYHQDINPTGEVLTSGYLYEVKNIPDFNKTSDTRVELVGVIKI
;
A
#
# COMPACT_ATOMS: atom_id res chain seq x y z
N MET A 1 -19.59 29.49 12.98
CA MET A 1 -19.65 28.75 11.69
C MET A 1 -19.92 27.29 12.01
N SER A 2 -20.92 26.68 11.37
CA SER A 2 -21.16 25.23 11.48
C SER A 2 -20.20 24.49 10.54
N LEU A 3 -19.55 23.44 11.01
CA LEU A 3 -18.70 22.58 10.19
C LEU A 3 -19.58 21.57 9.43
N GLY A 4 -19.31 21.37 8.15
CA GLY A 4 -19.98 20.34 7.36
C GLY A 4 -19.60 18.94 7.85
N LEU A 5 -20.57 18.02 7.91
CA LEU A 5 -20.37 16.62 8.26
C LEU A 5 -20.45 15.74 7.02
N ILE A 6 -19.42 14.93 6.76
CA ILE A 6 -19.49 13.88 5.74
C ILE A 6 -20.35 12.75 6.29
N VAL A 7 -21.58 12.69 5.79
CA VAL A 7 -22.58 11.67 6.16
C VAL A 7 -22.26 10.30 5.57
N LYS A 8 -22.96 9.25 6.02
CA LYS A 8 -22.72 7.85 5.64
C LYS A 8 -22.57 7.64 4.13
N THR A 9 -23.48 8.18 3.33
CA THR A 9 -23.44 8.04 1.87
C THR A 9 -22.24 8.74 1.24
N GLY A 10 -21.77 9.86 1.80
CA GLY A 10 -20.54 10.52 1.36
C GLY A 10 -19.29 9.68 1.63
N ARG A 11 -19.24 8.98 2.77
CA ARG A 11 -18.13 8.06 3.10
C ARG A 11 -18.11 6.83 2.21
N ILE A 12 -19.29 6.29 1.89
CA ILE A 12 -19.44 5.18 0.93
C ILE A 12 -18.95 5.62 -0.46
N LEU A 13 -19.33 6.83 -0.92
CA LEU A 13 -18.84 7.37 -2.18
C LEU A 13 -17.31 7.47 -2.21
N THR A 14 -16.67 7.98 -1.16
CA THR A 14 -15.20 8.01 -1.07
C THR A 14 -14.59 6.61 -1.13
N ALA A 15 -15.17 5.64 -0.41
CA ALA A 15 -14.71 4.25 -0.46
C ALA A 15 -14.81 3.65 -1.87
N ARG A 16 -15.90 3.93 -2.60
CA ARG A 16 -16.04 3.54 -4.03
C ARG A 16 -15.00 4.17 -4.94
N LEU A 17 -14.70 5.46 -4.74
CA LEU A 17 -13.66 6.14 -5.50
C LEU A 17 -12.28 5.51 -5.24
N LEU A 18 -12.00 5.14 -3.98
CA LEU A 18 -10.77 4.43 -3.63
C LEU A 18 -10.71 3.00 -4.21
N MET A 19 -11.86 2.36 -4.41
CA MET A 19 -11.98 1.04 -5.06
C MET A 19 -11.76 1.07 -6.58
N GLY A 20 -11.73 2.23 -7.24
CA GLY A 20 -11.43 2.29 -8.67
C GLY A 20 -12.63 2.19 -9.60
N ASP A 21 -13.75 2.86 -9.30
CA ASP A 21 -14.98 2.86 -10.13
C ASP A 21 -15.55 4.28 -10.29
N PRO A 22 -15.33 5.04 -11.39
CA PRO A 22 -14.54 4.74 -12.61
C PRO A 22 -13.12 5.36 -12.63
N ILE A 23 -12.65 5.93 -11.51
CA ILE A 23 -11.31 6.56 -11.38
C ILE A 23 -10.47 5.68 -10.48
N GLU A 24 -9.27 5.26 -10.92
CA GLU A 24 -8.39 4.38 -10.15
C GLU A 24 -7.94 5.01 -8.83
N GLY A 25 -8.49 4.49 -7.72
CA GLY A 25 -8.08 4.80 -6.36
C GLY A 25 -6.79 4.07 -5.96
N ILE A 26 -6.81 3.30 -4.88
CA ILE A 26 -5.64 2.54 -4.43
C ILE A 26 -5.44 1.34 -5.35
N THR A 27 -4.26 1.25 -5.95
CA THR A 27 -3.92 0.24 -6.95
C THR A 27 -2.64 -0.54 -6.63
N HIS A 28 -1.71 0.05 -5.90
CA HIS A 28 -0.39 -0.54 -5.67
C HIS A 28 0.03 -0.47 -4.21
N CYS A 29 0.85 -1.43 -3.80
CA CYS A 29 1.62 -1.39 -2.57
C CYS A 29 3.10 -1.36 -2.92
N ALA A 30 3.86 -0.48 -2.31
CA ALA A 30 5.31 -0.49 -2.40
C ALA A 30 5.92 -0.85 -1.05
N ILE A 31 7.16 -1.34 -1.10
CA ILE A 31 7.99 -1.68 0.07
C ILE A 31 9.37 -1.03 -0.07
N GLY A 32 9.86 -0.49 1.04
CA GLY A 32 11.13 0.22 1.11
C GLY A 32 11.97 -0.20 2.32
N GLU A 33 13.27 0.06 2.26
CA GLU A 33 14.24 -0.25 3.32
C GLU A 33 14.51 0.93 4.26
N GLY A 34 13.74 2.02 4.12
CA GLY A 34 13.96 3.25 4.86
C GLY A 34 15.21 3.99 4.38
N ASP A 35 15.54 5.07 5.09
CA ASP A 35 16.78 5.83 4.92
C ASP A 35 17.60 5.82 6.22
N ALA A 36 18.59 6.71 6.31
CA ALA A 36 19.44 6.88 7.49
C ALA A 36 18.68 7.25 8.78
N THR A 37 17.40 7.61 8.73
CA THR A 37 16.57 7.88 9.92
C THR A 37 16.08 6.61 10.60
N PHE A 38 16.14 5.45 9.94
CA PHE A 38 15.78 4.15 10.51
C PHE A 38 16.94 3.54 11.28
N THR A 39 17.27 4.14 12.43
CA THR A 39 18.44 3.73 13.24
C THR A 39 18.14 2.62 14.25
N ASP A 40 16.90 2.50 14.71
CA ASP A 40 16.45 1.45 15.64
C ASP A 40 15.59 0.42 14.90
N PRO A 41 16.06 -0.84 14.73
CA PRO A 41 15.33 -1.90 14.03
C PRO A 41 13.98 -2.27 14.65
N LEU A 42 13.72 -1.93 15.91
CA LEU A 42 12.47 -2.26 16.60
C LEU A 42 11.54 -1.06 16.76
N ASN A 43 12.08 0.15 16.66
CA ASN A 43 11.34 1.39 16.88
C ASN A 43 11.60 2.36 15.72
N PRO A 44 10.96 2.14 14.56
CA PRO A 44 11.16 3.01 13.41
C PRO A 44 10.66 4.44 13.70
N PRO A 45 11.18 5.46 12.99
CA PRO A 45 10.65 6.81 13.09
C PRO A 45 9.18 6.85 12.64
N ALA A 46 8.43 7.83 13.15
CA ALA A 46 7.07 8.05 12.66
C ALA A 46 7.09 8.47 11.18
N PRO A 47 6.09 8.06 10.38
CA PRO A 47 5.94 8.54 9.01
C PRO A 47 5.65 10.05 8.97
N GLU A 48 6.00 10.69 7.85
CA GLU A 48 5.84 12.12 7.64
C GLU A 48 4.59 12.40 6.80
N ILE A 49 3.76 13.39 7.18
CA ILE A 49 2.52 13.71 6.46
C ILE A 49 2.75 14.24 5.04
N GLU A 50 3.91 14.87 4.82
CA GLU A 50 4.32 15.41 3.52
C GLU A 50 5.07 14.37 2.66
N GLN A 51 5.18 13.12 3.11
CA GLN A 51 5.86 12.07 2.37
C GLN A 51 5.07 11.72 1.10
N THR A 52 5.75 11.75 -0.05
CA THR A 52 5.13 11.46 -1.37
C THR A 52 5.61 10.16 -2.01
N ALA A 53 6.67 9.55 -1.46
CA ALA A 53 7.27 8.29 -1.92
C ALA A 53 7.89 7.55 -0.72
N LEU A 54 8.18 6.25 -0.86
CA LEU A 54 8.91 5.53 0.19
C LEU A 54 10.39 5.92 0.18
N LYS A 55 11.03 5.84 1.35
CA LYS A 55 12.48 6.00 1.47
C LYS A 55 13.12 4.68 1.02
N ASN A 56 13.94 4.76 -0.02
CA ASN A 56 14.58 3.61 -0.68
C ASN A 56 13.58 2.51 -1.07
N GLU A 57 12.62 2.85 -1.94
CA GLU A 57 11.68 1.88 -2.52
C GLU A 57 12.43 0.76 -3.27
N ARG A 58 12.09 -0.50 -2.97
CA ARG A 58 12.72 -1.68 -3.59
C ARG A 58 11.79 -2.46 -4.48
N ALA A 59 10.48 -2.36 -4.24
CA ALA A 59 9.49 -3.05 -5.04
C ALA A 59 8.13 -2.40 -4.93
N ARG A 60 7.33 -2.61 -5.97
CA ARG A 60 5.95 -2.18 -6.06
C ARG A 60 5.11 -3.25 -6.72
N LYS A 61 3.94 -3.54 -6.15
CA LYS A 61 3.05 -4.61 -6.57
C LYS A 61 1.62 -4.10 -6.68
N LYS A 62 0.93 -4.44 -7.78
CA LYS A 62 -0.50 -4.21 -7.95
C LYS A 62 -1.31 -5.09 -6.99
N TYR A 63 -2.47 -4.62 -6.54
CA TYR A 63 -3.38 -5.46 -5.77
C TYR A 63 -3.79 -6.69 -6.60
N TYR A 64 -4.02 -7.81 -5.95
CA TYR A 64 -4.66 -8.97 -6.58
C TYR A 64 -6.16 -9.06 -6.23
N LYS A 65 -6.59 -8.40 -5.15
CA LYS A 65 -8.00 -8.31 -4.74
C LYS A 65 -8.32 -6.98 -4.08
N ARG A 66 -9.53 -6.47 -4.35
CA ARG A 66 -10.17 -5.36 -3.64
C ARG A 66 -11.61 -5.73 -3.33
N THR A 67 -12.11 -5.34 -2.16
CA THR A 67 -13.47 -5.66 -1.72
C THR A 67 -13.97 -4.68 -0.65
N PHE A 68 -15.27 -4.63 -0.43
CA PHE A 68 -15.82 -3.97 0.75
C PHE A 68 -15.69 -4.88 1.97
N LEU A 69 -15.53 -4.26 3.13
CA LEU A 69 -15.43 -4.96 4.41
C LEU A 69 -16.54 -4.52 5.35
N GLU A 70 -16.98 -5.45 6.19
CA GLU A 70 -17.86 -5.19 7.32
C GLU A 70 -17.20 -5.69 8.61
N GLU A 71 -17.39 -4.97 9.71
CA GLU A 71 -16.94 -5.41 11.03
C GLU A 71 -17.83 -6.57 11.48
N ASP A 72 -17.24 -7.74 11.71
CA ASP A 72 -17.95 -8.96 12.05
C ASP A 72 -17.13 -9.74 13.08
N PRO A 73 -17.67 -10.12 14.25
CA PRO A 73 -16.94 -10.89 15.27
C PRO A 73 -16.38 -12.25 14.76
N GLU A 74 -16.97 -12.83 13.73
CA GLU A 74 -16.52 -14.08 13.08
C GLU A 74 -15.61 -13.80 11.86
N GLY A 75 -15.32 -12.53 11.59
CA GLY A 75 -14.44 -12.08 10.53
C GLY A 75 -13.03 -12.66 10.65
N VAL A 76 -12.49 -13.15 9.54
CA VAL A 76 -11.16 -13.78 9.48
C VAL A 76 -10.03 -12.78 9.32
N LEU A 77 -10.32 -11.57 8.82
CA LEU A 77 -9.33 -10.51 8.67
C LEU A 77 -9.27 -9.70 9.96
N ILE A 78 -8.17 -9.80 10.71
CA ILE A 78 -8.00 -9.11 11.99
C ILE A 78 -7.00 -7.98 11.82
N VAL A 79 -7.46 -6.74 12.03
CA VAL A 79 -6.60 -5.54 12.00
C VAL A 79 -6.84 -4.72 13.24
N ASN A 80 -5.78 -4.49 14.02
CA ASN A 80 -5.83 -3.77 15.30
C ASN A 80 -6.89 -4.33 16.27
N GLY A 81 -7.08 -5.65 16.28
CA GLY A 81 -8.07 -6.34 17.12
C GLY A 81 -9.51 -6.24 16.63
N ILE A 82 -9.76 -5.60 15.48
CA ILE A 82 -11.07 -5.56 14.85
C ILE A 82 -11.14 -6.66 13.79
N HIS A 83 -12.20 -7.45 13.84
CA HIS A 83 -12.47 -8.53 12.89
C HIS A 83 -13.32 -8.00 11.73
N TYR A 84 -12.93 -8.39 10.51
CA TYR A 84 -13.62 -8.01 9.28
C TYR A 84 -13.96 -9.23 8.42
N ILE A 85 -15.10 -9.16 7.76
CA ILE A 85 -15.52 -10.07 6.70
C ILE A 85 -15.66 -9.32 5.37
N GLU A 86 -15.39 -10.00 4.27
CA GLU A 86 -15.60 -9.48 2.92
C GLU A 86 -17.09 -9.45 2.59
N THR A 87 -17.55 -8.38 1.93
CA THR A 87 -18.94 -8.22 1.53
C THR A 87 -19.05 -7.58 0.15
N THR A 88 -20.15 -7.88 -0.56
CA THR A 88 -20.51 -7.22 -1.82
C THR A 88 -21.32 -5.95 -1.60
N GLU A 89 -21.82 -5.74 -0.38
CA GLU A 89 -22.56 -4.53 -0.01
C GLU A 89 -21.61 -3.35 0.14
N GLU A 90 -22.01 -2.19 -0.39
CA GLU A 90 -21.17 -0.99 -0.30
C GLU A 90 -21.06 -0.53 1.15
N THR A 91 -19.82 -0.49 1.65
CA THR A 91 -19.53 0.02 3.00
C THR A 91 -18.51 1.17 2.94
N ARG A 92 -18.27 1.80 4.09
CA ARG A 92 -17.22 2.82 4.26
C ARG A 92 -15.84 2.22 4.50
N VAL A 93 -15.72 0.88 4.45
CA VAL A 93 -14.47 0.16 4.75
C VAL A 93 -14.13 -0.69 3.54
N ILE A 94 -12.90 -0.56 3.06
CA ILE A 94 -12.40 -1.36 1.94
C ILE A 94 -11.16 -2.14 2.35
N GLY A 95 -11.02 -3.33 1.78
CA GLY A 95 -9.83 -4.16 1.86
C GLY A 95 -9.11 -4.15 0.51
N VAL A 96 -7.82 -3.83 0.52
CA VAL A 96 -6.95 -3.92 -0.66
C VAL A 96 -5.82 -4.91 -0.34
N PHE A 97 -5.72 -5.97 -1.13
CA PHE A 97 -4.84 -7.10 -0.84
C PHE A 97 -3.69 -7.17 -1.83
N PHE A 98 -2.49 -7.29 -1.29
CA PHE A 98 -1.24 -7.36 -2.02
C PHE A 98 -0.47 -8.60 -1.59
N ARG A 99 0.23 -9.20 -2.54
CA ARG A 99 1.06 -10.37 -2.31
C ARG A 99 2.38 -10.21 -3.05
N PHE A 100 3.46 -10.25 -2.29
CA PHE A 100 4.81 -10.36 -2.80
C PHE A 100 5.22 -11.82 -2.69
N GLU A 101 5.40 -12.46 -3.85
CA GLU A 101 5.80 -13.86 -3.93
C GLU A 101 7.23 -14.07 -3.39
N GLU A 102 7.62 -15.32 -3.18
CA GLU A 102 8.92 -15.70 -2.62
C GLU A 102 10.12 -15.03 -3.32
N ASN A 103 10.08 -14.98 -4.65
CA ASN A 103 11.11 -14.37 -5.50
C ASN A 103 11.00 -12.85 -5.64
N GLU A 104 9.91 -12.25 -5.17
CA GLU A 104 9.68 -10.81 -5.26
C GLU A 104 10.23 -10.10 -4.03
N ALA A 105 10.88 -8.96 -4.24
CA ALA A 105 11.49 -8.15 -3.19
C ALA A 105 12.35 -8.97 -2.21
N ASN A 106 13.09 -9.94 -2.74
CA ASN A 106 13.89 -10.87 -1.95
C ASN A 106 15.22 -10.24 -1.54
N GLY A 107 15.71 -10.58 -0.35
CA GLY A 107 17.03 -10.18 0.13
C GLY A 107 17.07 -8.75 0.66
N ILE A 108 15.91 -8.17 0.98
CA ILE A 108 15.78 -6.82 1.52
C ILE A 108 15.29 -6.86 2.98
N THR A 109 15.60 -5.80 3.71
CA THR A 109 14.98 -5.51 5.01
C THR A 109 13.84 -4.53 4.80
N ILE A 110 12.60 -5.01 4.86
CA ILE A 110 11.43 -4.15 4.76
C ILE A 110 11.32 -3.33 6.05
N ARG A 111 11.36 -2.01 5.91
CA ARG A 111 11.21 -1.04 7.01
C ARG A 111 10.01 -0.13 6.83
N GLU A 112 9.54 0.01 5.61
CA GLU A 112 8.29 0.70 5.36
C GLU A 112 7.52 0.07 4.20
N TYR A 113 6.21 0.25 4.22
CA TYR A 113 5.36 -0.02 3.08
C TYR A 113 4.35 1.10 2.92
N GLY A 114 3.85 1.29 1.70
CA GLY A 114 2.84 2.29 1.42
C GLY A 114 1.89 1.89 0.32
N PHE A 115 0.70 2.46 0.35
CA PHE A 115 -0.34 2.26 -0.65
C PHE A 115 -0.40 3.45 -1.59
N PHE A 116 -0.46 3.16 -2.88
CA PHE A 116 -0.39 4.15 -3.94
C PHE A 116 -1.56 4.01 -4.90
N GLY A 117 -1.96 5.14 -5.47
CA GLY A 117 -3.08 5.25 -6.40
C GLY A 117 -2.92 6.36 -7.42
N GLY A 118 -3.96 6.56 -8.23
CA GLY A 118 -3.97 7.58 -9.29
C GLY A 118 -3.11 7.17 -10.48
N ASN A 119 -2.17 8.02 -10.89
CA ASN A 119 -1.39 7.87 -12.13
C ASN A 119 -0.09 7.08 -11.95
N VAL A 120 -0.14 5.95 -11.23
CA VAL A 120 1.02 5.04 -11.14
C VAL A 120 1.39 4.57 -12.56
N ALA A 121 2.66 4.71 -12.92
CA ALA A 121 3.17 4.29 -14.23
C ALA A 121 4.54 3.63 -14.10
N PHE A 122 4.80 2.68 -14.99
CA PHE A 122 6.06 1.93 -15.06
C PHE A 122 6.80 2.24 -16.36
N LEU A 123 8.06 1.85 -16.45
CA LEU A 123 8.82 1.95 -17.69
C LEU A 123 8.16 1.13 -18.82
N ASP A 124 8.24 1.65 -20.05
CA ASP A 124 7.66 1.01 -21.23
C ASP A 124 8.18 -0.43 -21.39
N GLY A 125 7.24 -1.36 -21.56
CA GLY A 125 7.55 -2.79 -21.74
C GLY A 125 7.45 -3.63 -20.46
N LEU A 126 7.28 -3.03 -19.28
CA LEU A 126 6.98 -3.79 -18.06
C LEU A 126 5.54 -4.32 -18.11
N GLN A 127 5.38 -5.58 -18.53
CA GLN A 127 4.10 -6.29 -18.47
C GLN A 127 4.06 -7.22 -17.25
N SER A 128 4.02 -6.61 -16.08
CA SER A 128 4.02 -7.30 -14.81
C SER A 128 3.19 -6.51 -13.79
N ASP A 129 2.51 -7.21 -12.90
CA ASP A 129 1.89 -6.62 -11.71
C ASP A 129 2.95 -6.25 -10.65
N TYR A 130 4.22 -6.56 -10.90
CA TYR A 130 5.37 -6.28 -10.05
C TYR A 130 6.39 -5.41 -10.79
N ALA A 131 6.87 -4.37 -10.11
CA ALA A 131 7.98 -3.52 -10.52
C ALA A 131 9.10 -3.61 -9.46
N ALA A 132 10.31 -3.89 -9.91
CA ALA A 132 11.52 -3.98 -9.12
C ALA A 132 12.24 -2.64 -9.00
N ASP A 133 13.13 -2.58 -8.00
CA ASP A 133 14.13 -1.53 -7.80
C ASP A 133 13.56 -0.10 -7.64
N GLY A 134 12.25 0.05 -7.48
CA GLY A 134 11.60 1.30 -7.10
C GLY A 134 11.58 2.35 -8.21
N LEU A 135 11.63 3.63 -7.80
CA LEU A 135 11.46 4.78 -8.68
C LEU A 135 12.68 4.99 -9.60
N TYR A 136 12.45 4.96 -10.90
CA TYR A 136 13.42 5.25 -11.93
C TYR A 136 13.95 6.68 -11.81
N HIS A 137 15.27 6.81 -11.82
CA HIS A 137 15.95 8.08 -11.99
C HIS A 137 17.25 7.87 -12.76
N GLN A 138 17.42 8.51 -13.92
CA GLN A 138 18.52 8.26 -14.83
C GLN A 138 19.91 8.27 -14.16
N ASP A 139 20.14 9.21 -13.23
CA ASP A 139 21.46 9.36 -12.58
C ASP A 139 21.60 8.65 -11.23
N ILE A 140 20.49 8.38 -10.53
CA ILE A 140 20.49 7.95 -9.11
C ILE A 140 20.03 6.49 -8.99
N ASN A 141 19.06 6.10 -9.82
CA ASN A 141 18.49 4.75 -9.84
C ASN A 141 18.08 4.37 -11.27
N PRO A 142 19.04 4.13 -12.17
CA PRO A 142 18.76 3.80 -13.57
C PRO A 142 18.10 2.42 -13.76
N THR A 143 18.07 1.59 -12.71
CA THR A 143 17.45 0.26 -12.72
C THR A 143 16.02 0.24 -12.20
N GLY A 144 15.54 1.33 -11.59
CA GLY A 144 14.16 1.40 -11.09
C GLY A 144 13.14 1.22 -12.20
N GLU A 145 12.10 0.44 -11.96
CA GLU A 145 11.07 0.13 -12.96
C GLU A 145 9.83 1.01 -12.84
N VAL A 146 9.70 1.78 -11.76
CA VAL A 146 8.59 2.71 -11.55
C VAL A 146 8.90 4.05 -12.20
N LEU A 147 8.10 4.48 -13.18
CA LEU A 147 8.28 5.77 -13.86
C LEU A 147 7.57 6.91 -13.12
N THR A 148 6.40 6.64 -12.56
CA THR A 148 5.62 7.62 -11.80
C THR A 148 5.01 6.94 -10.58
N SER A 149 5.34 7.44 -9.38
CA SER A 149 4.91 6.85 -8.11
C SER A 149 3.40 6.88 -7.89
N GLY A 150 2.68 7.76 -8.59
CA GLY A 150 1.30 8.12 -8.27
C GLY A 150 1.20 8.93 -6.98
N TYR A 151 0.05 8.84 -6.31
CA TYR A 151 -0.16 9.46 -5.01
C TYR A 151 0.04 8.44 -3.90
N LEU A 152 0.93 8.76 -2.96
CA LEU A 152 1.06 8.01 -1.70
C LEU A 152 -0.16 8.32 -0.83
N TYR A 153 -0.99 7.31 -0.60
CA TYR A 153 -2.22 7.42 0.19
C TYR A 153 -1.96 7.18 1.68
N GLU A 154 -1.17 6.16 1.98
CA GLU A 154 -0.84 5.74 3.34
C GLU A 154 0.57 5.16 3.34
N VAL A 155 1.35 5.50 4.36
CA VAL A 155 2.67 4.92 4.62
C VAL A 155 2.72 4.42 6.06
N LYS A 156 3.36 3.27 6.25
CA LYS A 156 3.67 2.74 7.58
C LYS A 156 5.13 2.37 7.65
N ASN A 157 5.75 2.87 8.69
CA ASN A 157 7.08 2.43 9.09
C ASN A 157 6.90 1.29 10.10
N ILE A 158 7.63 0.20 9.88
CA ILE A 158 7.56 -1.02 10.66
C ILE A 158 8.93 -1.38 11.23
N PRO A 159 8.99 -2.17 12.32
CA PRO A 159 10.21 -2.84 12.70
C PRO A 159 10.81 -3.64 11.53
N ASP A 160 12.12 -3.81 11.54
CA ASP A 160 12.86 -4.52 10.50
C ASP A 160 12.25 -5.91 10.25
N PHE A 161 11.74 -6.10 9.04
CA PHE A 161 11.23 -7.38 8.57
C PHE A 161 12.10 -7.87 7.41
N ASN A 162 12.88 -8.92 7.64
CA ASN A 162 13.76 -9.48 6.62
C ASN A 162 12.98 -10.46 5.74
N LYS A 163 12.89 -10.15 4.43
CA LYS A 163 12.28 -11.08 3.46
C LYS A 163 13.35 -11.96 2.83
N THR A 164 13.23 -13.27 3.07
CA THR A 164 14.08 -14.31 2.49
C THR A 164 13.41 -14.98 1.30
N SER A 165 14.15 -15.81 0.56
CA SER A 165 13.69 -16.49 -0.65
C SER A 165 12.58 -17.52 -0.43
N ASP A 166 12.32 -17.91 0.81
CA ASP A 166 11.26 -18.83 1.24
C ASP A 166 10.09 -18.11 1.94
N THR A 167 10.13 -16.78 1.99
CA THR A 167 9.11 -15.97 2.66
C THR A 167 8.21 -15.29 1.63
N ARG A 168 6.90 -15.56 1.72
CA ARG A 168 5.86 -14.77 1.07
C ARG A 168 5.38 -13.66 2.01
N VAL A 169 5.15 -12.47 1.47
CA VAL A 169 4.61 -11.35 2.24
C VAL A 169 3.21 -10.99 1.72
N GLU A 170 2.25 -10.95 2.62
CA GLU A 170 0.86 -10.56 2.33
C GLU A 170 0.56 -9.29 3.11
N LEU A 171 0.25 -8.20 2.38
CA LEU A 171 -0.08 -6.90 2.95
C LEU A 171 -1.53 -6.59 2.63
N VAL A 172 -2.27 -6.19 3.66
CA VAL A 172 -3.69 -5.84 3.53
C VAL A 172 -3.88 -4.41 4.02
N GLY A 173 -4.32 -3.54 3.12
CA GLY A 173 -4.82 -2.21 3.47
C GLY A 173 -6.28 -2.30 3.86
N VAL A 174 -6.58 -2.05 5.14
CA VAL A 174 -7.95 -1.86 5.62
C VAL A 174 -8.18 -0.36 5.79
N ILE A 175 -8.88 0.24 4.84
CA ILE A 175 -9.12 1.68 4.80
C ILE A 175 -10.54 1.95 5.28
N LYS A 176 -10.67 2.72 6.36
CA LYS A 176 -11.95 3.12 6.96
C LYS A 176 -12.17 4.62 6.79
N ILE A 177 -13.26 4.98 6.11
CA ILE A 177 -13.67 6.37 5.86
C ILE A 177 -14.66 6.87 6.93
#